data_AF-A0A3S4H5V0-F1
#
_entry.id   AF-A0A3S4H5V0-F1
#
_cell.length_a   1.000
_cell.length_b   1.000
_cell.length_c   1.000
_cell.angle_alpha   90.00
_cell.angle_beta   90.00
_cell.angle_gamma   90.00
#
_symmetry.space_group_name_H-M   'P 1'
#
loop_
_entity.id
_entity.type
_entity.pdbx_description
1 polymer ?
#
loop_
_entity_poly.entity_id
_entity_poly.type
_entity_poly.pdbx_seq_one_letter_code
_entity_poly.pdbx_strand_id
1 'polypeptide(L)'
;MTFNEINNQANFHEDFAPFTNSGLKYLPDEDREPVMYQAAHYELVASALAVKAAREINPALQIGCMIAMCPIYPLTCARTI
;
A
#
# COMPACT_ATOMS: atom_id res chain seq x y z
N MET A 1 -9.81 1.00 3.31
CA MET A 1 -8.34 1.11 3.25
C MET A 1 -7.92 1.71 4.59
N THR A 2 -7.01 1.09 5.36
CA THR A 2 -6.84 1.30 6.83
C THR A 2 -5.37 1.33 7.30
N PHE A 3 -4.45 0.76 6.51
CA PHE A 3 -3.06 0.58 6.88
C PHE A 3 -2.27 1.86 6.65
N ASN A 4 -1.36 2.19 7.56
CA ASN A 4 -0.53 3.38 7.48
C ASN A 4 0.39 3.32 6.25
N GLU A 5 0.39 4.39 5.44
CA GLU A 5 1.24 4.56 4.27
C GLU A 5 1.32 3.29 3.40
N ILE A 6 0.16 2.69 3.12
CA ILE A 6 0.06 1.39 2.43
C ILE A 6 0.77 1.37 1.07
N ASN A 7 0.96 2.53 0.46
CA ASN A 7 1.63 2.70 -0.83
C ASN A 7 3.16 2.82 -0.74
N ASN A 8 3.77 2.89 0.45
CA ASN A 8 5.23 2.93 0.56
C ASN A 8 5.88 1.68 -0.07
N GLN A 9 5.27 0.51 0.12
CA GLN A 9 5.75 -0.76 -0.46
C GLN A 9 5.77 -0.77 -2.00
N ALA A 10 5.16 0.22 -2.68
CA ALA A 10 5.34 0.41 -4.11
C ALA A 10 6.82 0.65 -4.48
N ASN A 11 7.64 1.17 -3.55
CA ASN A 11 9.09 1.07 -3.64
C ASN A 11 9.56 -0.31 -3.15
N PHE A 12 9.26 -1.35 -3.92
CA PHE A 12 9.62 -2.73 -3.58
C PHE A 12 11.11 -3.04 -3.80
N HIS A 13 11.87 -2.13 -4.40
CA HIS A 13 13.31 -2.29 -4.64
C HIS A 13 14.13 -2.24 -3.35
N GLU A 14 13.63 -1.55 -2.32
CA GLU A 14 14.24 -1.48 -1.00
C GLU A 14 13.54 -2.42 -0.01
N ASP A 15 14.23 -2.82 1.04
CA ASP A 15 13.68 -3.75 2.04
C ASP A 15 12.76 -3.07 3.05
N PHE A 16 12.95 -1.75 3.28
CA PHE A 16 12.27 -1.04 4.36
C PHE A 16 10.75 -1.08 4.22
N ALA A 17 10.21 -0.69 3.06
CA ALA A 17 8.77 -0.54 2.90
C ALA A 17 8.02 -1.89 2.84
N PRO A 18 8.47 -2.90 2.05
CA PRO A 18 7.86 -4.23 2.09
C PRO A 18 7.94 -4.91 3.46
N PHE A 19 9.03 -4.69 4.20
CA PHE A 19 9.16 -5.24 5.56
C PHE A 19 8.24 -4.54 6.56
N THR A 20 8.19 -3.21 6.55
CA THR A 20 7.41 -2.44 7.54
C THR A 20 5.91 -2.40 7.23
N ASN A 21 5.52 -2.37 5.96
CA ASN A 21 4.11 -2.42 5.57
C ASN A 21 3.52 -3.82 5.72
N SER A 22 4.30 -4.85 5.31
CA SER A 22 3.74 -6.17 5.00
C SER A 22 4.46 -7.34 5.66
N GLY A 23 5.54 -7.08 6.40
CA GLY A 23 6.36 -8.13 7.01
C GLY A 23 7.13 -8.97 5.99
N LEU A 24 7.27 -8.49 4.75
CA LEU A 24 7.97 -9.22 3.70
C LEU A 24 9.48 -9.18 3.92
N LYS A 25 10.09 -10.37 3.97
CA LYS A 25 11.54 -10.56 3.93
C LYS A 25 11.86 -11.38 2.70
N TYR A 26 12.40 -10.73 1.68
CA TYR A 26 12.70 -11.37 0.41
C TYR A 26 13.84 -12.39 0.51
N LEU A 27 13.78 -13.40 -0.34
CA LEU A 27 14.88 -14.31 -0.59
C LEU A 27 15.86 -13.71 -1.63
N PRO A 28 17.12 -14.18 -1.67
CA PRO A 28 18.02 -13.86 -2.77
C PRO A 28 17.37 -14.21 -4.12
N ASP A 29 17.47 -13.29 -5.09
CA ASP A 29 16.96 -13.43 -6.46
C ASP A 29 15.43 -13.64 -6.60
N GLU A 30 14.65 -13.37 -5.55
CA GLU A 30 13.19 -13.44 -5.60
C GLU A 30 12.60 -12.32 -6.48
N ASP A 31 11.56 -12.64 -7.24
CA ASP A 31 10.79 -11.63 -7.95
C ASP A 31 9.93 -10.83 -6.96
N ARG A 32 10.44 -9.66 -6.58
CA ARG A 32 9.91 -8.85 -5.48
C ARG A 32 8.56 -8.23 -5.79
N GLU A 33 8.30 -7.91 -7.06
CA GLU A 33 7.13 -7.16 -7.49
C GLU A 33 5.82 -7.99 -7.35
N PRO A 34 5.72 -9.22 -7.88
CA PRO A 34 4.53 -10.06 -7.67
C PRO A 34 4.26 -10.34 -6.20
N VAL A 35 5.31 -10.56 -5.39
CA VAL A 35 5.19 -10.82 -3.96
C VAL A 35 4.64 -9.59 -3.23
N MET A 36 5.14 -8.40 -3.56
CA MET A 36 4.61 -7.13 -3.03
C MET A 36 3.13 -6.95 -3.41
N TYR A 37 2.78 -7.13 -4.68
CA TYR A 37 1.38 -6.97 -5.10
C TYR A 37 0.46 -7.98 -4.43
N GLN A 38 0.93 -9.20 -4.17
CA GLN A 38 0.14 -10.20 -3.45
C GLN A 38 -0.13 -9.78 -1.99
N ALA A 39 0.87 -9.22 -1.31
CA ALA A 39 0.69 -8.67 0.04
C ALA A 39 -0.24 -7.45 0.04
N ALA A 40 0.00 -6.48 -0.84
CA ALA A 40 -0.85 -5.31 -1.01
C ALA A 40 -2.31 -5.69 -1.33
N HIS A 41 -2.53 -6.73 -2.14
CA HIS A 41 -3.86 -7.25 -2.41
C HIS A 41 -4.55 -7.77 -1.14
N TYR A 42 -3.87 -8.61 -0.35
CA TYR A 42 -4.40 -9.10 0.91
C TYR A 42 -4.72 -7.98 1.90
N GLU A 43 -3.86 -6.96 1.98
CA GLU A 43 -4.08 -5.79 2.83
C GLU A 43 -5.30 -4.97 2.39
N LEU A 44 -5.48 -4.76 1.08
CA LEU A 44 -6.65 -4.06 0.55
C LEU A 44 -7.95 -4.81 0.87
N VAL A 45 -7.96 -6.14 0.70
CA VAL A 45 -9.10 -7.00 1.06
C VAL A 45 -9.35 -6.98 2.57
N ALA A 46 -8.32 -7.18 3.39
CA ALA A 46 -8.41 -7.12 4.85
C ALA A 46 -8.96 -5.78 5.32
N SER A 47 -8.56 -4.70 4.66
CA SER A 47 -9.08 -3.38 4.96
C SER A 47 -10.57 -3.21 4.63
N ALA A 48 -11.02 -3.72 3.49
CA ALA A 48 -12.45 -3.69 3.14
C ALA A 48 -13.29 -4.49 4.14
N LEU A 49 -12.79 -5.64 4.60
CA LEU A 49 -13.43 -6.45 5.63
C LEU A 49 -13.48 -5.71 6.97
N ALA A 50 -12.40 -5.04 7.38
CA ALA A 50 -12.37 -4.24 8.61
C ALA A 50 -13.36 -3.07 8.57
N VAL A 51 -13.45 -2.36 7.43
CA VAL A 51 -14.45 -1.29 7.22
C VAL A 51 -15.87 -1.85 7.33
N LYS A 52 -16.15 -3.00 6.69
CA LYS A 52 -17.48 -3.64 6.75
C LYS A 52 -17.85 -3.99 8.19
N ALA A 53 -16.96 -4.67 8.91
CA ALA A 53 -17.20 -5.04 10.31
C ALA A 53 -17.42 -3.81 11.21
N ALA A 54 -16.64 -2.74 11.02
CA ALA A 54 -16.82 -1.50 11.78
C ALA A 54 -18.19 -0.84 11.52
N ARG A 55 -18.69 -0.89 10.27
CA ARG A 55 -20.03 -0.38 9.93
C ARG A 55 -21.15 -1.19 10.56
N GLU A 56 -20.98 -2.51 10.66
CA GLU A 56 -21.92 -3.41 11.34
C GLU A 56 -21.95 -3.16 12.86
N ILE A 57 -20.79 -2.85 13.47
CA ILE A 57 -20.68 -2.55 14.90
C ILE A 57 -21.26 -1.18 15.25
N ASN A 58 -20.86 -0.14 14.52
CA ASN A 58 -21.35 1.21 14.71
C ASN A 58 -21.23 2.03 13.42
N PRO A 59 -22.35 2.34 12.74
CA PRO A 59 -22.32 3.05 11.47
C PRO A 59 -21.79 4.49 11.58
N ALA A 60 -21.75 5.09 12.78
CA ALA A 60 -21.21 6.43 12.99
C ALA A 60 -19.67 6.49 12.95
N LEU A 61 -18.98 5.34 13.08
CA LEU A 61 -17.52 5.29 12.98
C LEU A 61 -17.05 5.77 11.60
N GLN A 62 -15.99 6.59 11.58
CA GLN A 62 -15.36 7.04 10.35
C GLN A 62 -14.07 6.27 10.14
N ILE A 63 -14.08 5.35 9.17
CA ILE A 63 -12.90 4.55 8.82
C ILE A 63 -12.37 5.07 7.49
N GLY A 64 -11.26 5.81 7.56
CA GLY A 64 -10.53 6.33 6.41
C GLY A 64 -9.29 5.51 6.11
N CYS A 65 -8.63 5.85 5.00
CA CYS A 65 -7.36 5.31 4.60
C CYS A 65 -6.19 6.23 4.88
N MET A 66 -4.99 5.71 4.70
CA MET A 66 -3.76 6.46 4.88
C MET A 66 -2.82 6.13 3.72
N ILE A 67 -2.38 7.16 3.01
CA ILE A 67 -1.37 7.08 1.94
C ILE A 67 -0.24 8.07 2.23
N ALA A 68 0.99 7.68 1.92
CA ALA A 68 2.11 8.60 1.83
C ALA A 68 2.01 9.34 0.49
N MET A 69 1.43 10.54 0.51
CA MET A 69 1.29 11.36 -0.69
C MET A 69 2.60 12.10 -0.98
N CYS A 70 3.31 11.65 -2.01
CA CYS A 70 4.49 12.30 -2.55
C CYS A 70 4.19 12.78 -3.98
N PRO A 71 3.81 14.05 -4.18
CA PRO A 71 3.53 14.57 -5.52
C PRO A 71 4.73 14.41 -6.45
N ILE A 72 4.53 13.77 -7.60
CA ILE A 72 5.56 13.62 -8.64
C ILE A 72 5.34 14.73 -9.67
N TYR A 73 6.16 15.77 -9.63
CA TYR A 73 6.07 16.89 -10.56
C TYR A 73 6.72 16.56 -11.92
N PRO A 74 6.16 17.05 -13.03
CA PRO A 74 6.80 16.92 -14.33
C PRO A 74 8.11 17.72 -14.35
N LEU A 75 9.17 17.14 -14.92
CA LEU A 75 10.48 17.80 -14.99
C LEU A 75 10.44 19.07 -15.87
N THR A 76 9.69 19.04 -16.97
CA THR A 76 9.59 20.16 -17.92
C THR A 76 8.18 20.29 -18.49
N CYS A 77 7.88 21.42 -19.14
CA CYS A 77 6.68 21.61 -19.96
C CYS A 77 6.86 21.17 -21.43
N ALA A 78 8.03 20.63 -21.79
CA ALA A 78 8.31 20.19 -23.15
C ALA A 78 7.57 18.87 -23.44
N ARG A 79 7.08 18.74 -24.67
CA ARG A 79 6.42 17.52 -25.14
C ARG A 79 7.49 16.49 -25.52
N THR A 80 7.76 15.54 -24.65
CA THR A 80 8.54 14.33 -25.00
C THR A 80 7.61 13.42 -25.81
N ILE A 81 8.04 13.03 -27.02
CA ILE A 81 7.35 12.07 -27.91
C ILE A 81 8.07 10.74 -27.81
#